data_AF-A2BKV1-F1
#
_entry.id   AF-A2BKV1-F1
#
_cell.length_a   1.000
_cell.length_b   1.000
_cell.length_c   1.000
_cell.angle_alpha   90.00
_cell.angle_beta   90.00
_cell.angle_gamma   90.00
#
_symmetry.space_group_name_H-M   'P 1'
#
loop_
_entity.id
_entity.type
_entity.pdbx_description
1 polymer ?
#
loop_
_entity_poly.entity_id
_entity_poly.type
_entity_poly.pdbx_seq_one_letter_code
_entity_poly.pdbx_strand_id
1 'polypeptide(L)'
;MSMQVTVKYDEVREALQTLTGLKLRGNISGPPTSRLPLRRIVEDAMKPRIAAVEEYRGSRIVAVKIDDSLYLVCHFGLDQPDDFCIALEGENAWQRVAEAADKLSRKMNESYTLTLSAIIHALQGIITGEEEEVEEITDPDQVIEELLTWLPEYIAVVE
;
A
#
# COMPACT_ATOMS: atom_id res chain seq x y z
N MET A 1 -19.27 -3.59 -20.16
CA MET A 1 -17.95 -4.18 -20.45
C MET A 1 -16.95 -3.36 -19.67
N SER A 2 -16.36 -3.87 -18.59
CA SER A 2 -15.22 -3.18 -17.98
C SER A 2 -14.08 -3.25 -19.00
N MET A 3 -13.53 -2.10 -19.37
CA MET A 3 -12.25 -2.09 -20.07
C MET A 3 -11.21 -2.47 -19.02
N GLN A 4 -10.70 -3.70 -19.08
CA GLN A 4 -9.50 -4.05 -18.32
C GLN A 4 -8.36 -3.16 -18.81
N VAL A 5 -7.68 -2.50 -17.87
CA VAL A 5 -6.46 -1.75 -18.13
C VAL A 5 -5.39 -2.75 -18.53
N THR A 6 -4.81 -2.58 -19.71
CA THR A 6 -3.68 -3.41 -20.16
C THR A 6 -2.39 -2.65 -19.91
N VAL A 7 -1.47 -3.25 -19.15
CA VAL A 7 -0.14 -2.68 -18.86
C VAL A 7 0.92 -3.75 -19.10
N LYS A 8 2.08 -3.35 -19.61
CA LYS A 8 3.19 -4.30 -19.82
C LYS A 8 3.84 -4.67 -18.50
N TYR A 9 4.22 -5.94 -18.35
CA TYR A 9 4.90 -6.45 -17.17
C TYR A 9 6.14 -5.62 -16.81
N ASP A 10 7.00 -5.35 -17.79
CA ASP A 10 8.21 -4.55 -17.59
C ASP A 10 7.93 -3.14 -17.07
N GLU A 11 6.80 -2.54 -17.46
CA GLU A 11 6.42 -1.19 -16.99
C GLU A 11 5.92 -1.21 -15.54
N VAL A 12 5.20 -2.27 -15.15
CA VAL A 12 4.81 -2.49 -13.75
C VAL A 12 6.06 -2.72 -12.90
N ARG A 13 6.97 -3.58 -13.37
CA ARG A 13 8.23 -3.89 -12.69
C ARG A 13 9.10 -2.65 -12.50
N GLU A 14 9.25 -1.83 -13.55
CA GLU A 14 9.97 -0.55 -13.48
C GLU A 14 9.34 0.41 -12.47
N ALA A 15 8.00 0.50 -12.44
CA ALA A 15 7.29 1.37 -11.50
C ALA A 15 7.50 0.95 -10.04
N LEU A 16 7.55 -0.36 -9.77
CA LEU A 16 7.72 -0.92 -8.43
C LEU A 16 9.18 -1.06 -7.98
N GLN A 17 10.15 -0.80 -8.86
CA GLN A 17 11.59 -0.89 -8.56
C GLN A 17 12.01 -0.03 -7.37
N THR A 18 11.30 1.08 -7.10
CA THR A 18 11.58 1.94 -5.95
C THR A 18 11.26 1.26 -4.62
N LEU A 19 10.57 0.12 -4.58
CA LEU A 19 10.22 -0.58 -3.35
C LEU A 19 11.31 -1.55 -2.86
N THR A 20 12.27 -1.90 -3.72
CA THR A 20 13.34 -2.87 -3.40
C THR A 20 14.22 -2.46 -2.21
N GLY A 21 14.33 -3.30 -1.19
CA GLY A 21 15.06 -3.04 0.05
C GLY A 21 14.23 -2.32 1.12
N LEU A 22 12.93 -2.10 0.90
CA LEU A 22 12.02 -1.77 2.00
C LEU A 22 11.79 -3.02 2.84
N LYS A 23 11.70 -2.80 4.15
CA LYS A 23 11.42 -3.83 5.15
C LYS A 23 9.99 -3.66 5.66
N LEU A 24 9.25 -4.77 5.69
CA LEU A 24 7.89 -4.87 6.15
C LEU A 24 7.93 -5.55 7.52
N ARG A 25 7.63 -4.79 8.58
CA ARG A 25 7.85 -5.22 9.96
C ARG A 25 6.63 -5.85 10.65
N GLY A 26 5.51 -5.94 9.94
CA GLY A 26 4.27 -6.45 10.50
C GLY A 26 3.07 -5.61 10.10
N ASN A 27 1.91 -6.22 10.27
CA ASN A 27 0.62 -5.61 10.04
C ASN A 27 -0.21 -5.60 11.33
N ILE A 28 -1.04 -4.59 11.48
CA ILE A 28 -2.12 -4.54 12.45
C ILE A 28 -3.40 -4.54 11.64
N SER A 29 -4.02 -5.70 11.49
CA SER A 29 -5.34 -5.79 10.92
C SER A 29 -6.37 -5.36 11.95
N GLY A 30 -7.19 -4.37 11.64
CA GLY A 30 -8.30 -3.98 12.48
C GLY A 30 -9.38 -5.07 12.49
N PRO A 31 -10.08 -5.30 13.61
CA PRO A 31 -11.34 -6.03 13.55
C PRO A 31 -12.33 -5.26 12.65
N PRO A 32 -13.23 -5.93 11.92
CA PRO A 32 -14.12 -5.29 10.95
C PRO A 32 -14.88 -4.09 11.57
N THR A 33 -14.42 -2.88 11.20
CA THR A 33 -14.89 -1.48 11.37
C THR A 33 -15.74 -1.05 12.59
N SER A 34 -15.98 -1.88 13.60
CA SER A 34 -16.94 -1.57 14.67
C SER A 34 -16.42 -1.68 16.10
N ARG A 35 -15.26 -2.31 16.35
CA ARG A 35 -14.77 -2.58 17.72
C ARG A 35 -13.55 -1.76 18.14
N LEU A 36 -12.69 -1.38 17.20
CA LEU A 36 -11.53 -0.53 17.44
C LEU A 36 -11.61 0.67 16.48
N PRO A 37 -11.74 1.91 16.97
CA PRO A 37 -11.83 3.08 16.10
C PRO A 37 -10.42 3.46 15.59
N LEU A 38 -9.77 2.55 14.86
CA LEU A 38 -8.37 2.65 14.42
C LEU A 38 -8.10 3.96 13.70
N ARG A 39 -9.02 4.37 12.80
CA ARG A 39 -8.98 5.67 12.14
C ARG A 39 -8.91 6.84 13.12
N ARG A 40 -9.81 6.90 14.11
CA ARG A 40 -9.79 8.00 15.09
C ARG A 40 -8.51 7.98 15.93
N ILE A 41 -8.06 6.79 16.33
CA ILE A 41 -6.80 6.64 17.08
C ILE A 41 -5.64 7.21 16.27
N VAL A 42 -5.51 6.84 15.01
CA VAL A 42 -4.43 7.30 14.13
C VAL A 42 -4.54 8.80 13.85
N GLU A 43 -5.70 9.26 13.40
CA GLU A 43 -5.88 10.65 12.96
C GLU A 43 -5.86 11.66 14.12
N ASP A 44 -6.47 11.31 15.26
CA ASP A 44 -6.56 12.23 16.40
C ASP A 44 -5.31 12.17 17.28
N ALA A 45 -4.80 10.96 17.57
CA ALA A 45 -3.66 10.81 18.49
C ALA A 45 -2.31 11.04 17.80
N MET A 46 -2.18 10.74 16.50
CA MET A 46 -0.92 10.85 15.76
C MET A 46 -0.85 12.05 14.82
N LYS A 47 -1.82 12.98 14.89
CA LYS A 47 -1.92 14.17 14.03
C LYS A 47 -0.60 14.92 13.77
N PRO A 48 0.27 15.18 14.77
CA PRO A 48 1.52 15.91 14.53
C PRO A 48 2.56 15.13 13.70
N ARG A 49 2.37 13.82 13.55
CA ARG A 49 3.28 12.90 12.86
C ARG A 49 2.76 12.44 11.50
N ILE A 50 1.57 12.88 11.09
CA ILE A 50 1.00 12.55 9.79
C ILE A 50 1.87 13.19 8.70
N ALA A 51 2.43 12.35 7.84
CA ALA A 51 3.24 12.74 6.70
C ALA A 51 2.39 12.92 5.43
N ALA A 52 1.31 12.14 5.27
CA ALA A 52 0.41 12.23 4.14
C ALA A 52 -0.98 11.65 4.45
N VAL A 53 -1.98 12.14 3.72
CA VAL A 53 -3.37 11.66 3.76
C VAL A 53 -3.90 11.66 2.33
N GLU A 54 -4.30 10.49 1.84
CA GLU A 54 -4.87 10.30 0.51
C GLU A 54 -6.27 9.67 0.64
N GLU A 55 -7.27 10.17 -0.08
CA GLU A 55 -8.64 9.65 -0.01
C GLU A 55 -9.25 9.57 -1.41
N TYR A 56 -9.81 8.41 -1.74
CA TYR A 56 -10.51 8.19 -3.00
C TYR A 56 -11.54 7.07 -2.87
N ARG A 57 -12.76 7.34 -3.36
CA ARG A 57 -13.90 6.40 -3.52
C ARG A 57 -13.84 5.18 -2.60
N GLY A 58 -14.27 5.33 -1.35
CA GLY A 58 -14.43 4.20 -0.44
C GLY A 58 -13.15 3.81 0.31
N SER A 59 -12.02 4.48 0.09
CA SER A 59 -10.75 4.21 0.79
C SER A 59 -10.05 5.49 1.22
N ARG A 60 -9.31 5.41 2.33
CA ARG A 60 -8.46 6.49 2.85
C ARG A 60 -7.15 5.91 3.37
N ILE A 61 -6.03 6.49 2.97
CA ILE A 61 -4.69 6.06 3.35
C ILE A 61 -4.00 7.17 4.13
N VAL A 62 -3.45 6.84 5.29
CA VAL A 62 -2.74 7.78 6.16
C VAL A 62 -1.34 7.25 6.41
N ALA A 63 -0.33 8.03 6.05
CA ALA A 63 1.06 7.73 6.37
C ALA A 63 1.49 8.54 7.59
N VAL A 64 1.98 7.85 8.63
CA VAL A 64 2.46 8.43 9.87
C VAL A 64 3.95 8.16 10.01
N LYS A 65 4.74 9.22 10.13
CA LYS A 65 6.18 9.12 10.37
C LYS A 65 6.43 8.77 11.85
N ILE A 66 7.04 7.63 12.11
CA ILE A 66 7.43 7.23 13.48
C ILE A 66 8.81 7.79 13.80
N ASP A 67 9.76 7.55 12.89
CA ASP A 67 11.11 8.12 12.89
C ASP A 67 11.61 8.31 11.44
N ASP A 68 12.89 8.59 11.24
CA ASP A 68 13.46 8.88 9.91
C ASP A 68 13.47 7.67 8.96
N SER A 69 13.43 6.46 9.52
CA SER A 69 13.46 5.20 8.77
C SER A 69 12.14 4.45 8.82
N LEU A 70 11.25 4.74 9.78
CA LEU A 70 10.04 3.97 10.03
C LEU A 70 8.77 4.78 9.81
N TYR A 71 7.88 4.24 8.98
CA TYR A 71 6.56 4.77 8.72
C TYR A 71 5.49 3.72 9.07
N LEU A 72 4.41 4.18 9.69
CA LEU A 72 3.18 3.41 9.83
C LEU A 72 2.23 3.89 8.73
N VAL A 73 1.83 3.00 7.83
CA VAL A 73 0.86 3.31 6.77
C VAL A 73 -0.44 2.61 7.08
N CYS A 74 -1.51 3.36 7.22
CA CYS A 74 -2.84 2.84 7.54
C CYS A 74 -3.79 3.01 6.37
N HIS A 75 -4.44 1.92 5.99
CA HIS A 75 -5.54 1.88 5.05
C HIS A 75 -6.86 1.82 5.84
N PHE A 76 -7.84 2.61 5.41
CA PHE A 76 -9.18 2.63 5.99
C PHE A 76 -10.24 2.48 4.90
N GLY A 77 -11.04 1.43 5.00
CA GLY A 77 -12.22 1.24 4.18
C GLY A 77 -13.35 2.14 4.68
N LEU A 78 -13.87 3.03 3.83
CA LEU A 78 -14.98 3.92 4.18
C LEU A 78 -16.34 3.21 4.08
N ASP A 79 -16.47 2.27 3.13
CA ASP A 79 -17.72 1.56 2.85
C ASP A 79 -17.70 0.08 3.27
N GLN A 80 -16.51 -0.55 3.35
CA GLN A 80 -16.31 -1.95 3.74
C GLN A 80 -15.28 -2.06 4.87
N PRO A 81 -15.40 -3.08 5.74
CA PRO A 81 -14.42 -3.33 6.79
C PRO A 81 -13.09 -3.83 6.24
N ASP A 82 -12.20 -2.89 5.92
CA ASP A 82 -10.89 -3.15 5.32
C ASP A 82 -9.81 -2.27 5.96
N ASP A 83 -9.90 -2.09 7.28
CA ASP A 83 -8.99 -1.25 8.05
C ASP A 83 -7.77 -2.05 8.48
N PHE A 84 -6.58 -1.59 8.09
CA PHE A 84 -5.32 -2.17 8.56
C PHE A 84 -4.21 -1.12 8.57
N CYS A 85 -3.13 -1.40 9.30
CA CYS A 85 -1.89 -0.64 9.20
C CYS A 85 -0.72 -1.59 8.95
N ILE A 86 0.27 -1.13 8.17
CA ILE A 86 1.53 -1.82 7.94
C ILE A 86 2.69 -0.93 8.37
N ALA A 87 3.75 -1.55 8.90
CA ALA A 87 4.98 -0.86 9.27
C ALA A 87 6.02 -1.01 8.15
N LEU A 88 6.42 0.11 7.55
CA LEU A 88 7.42 0.21 6.49
C LEU A 88 8.70 0.82 7.03
N GLU A 89 9.80 0.08 6.94
CA GLU A 89 11.13 0.56 7.29
C GLU A 89 12.03 0.70 6.06
N GLY A 90 12.72 1.83 5.97
CA GLY A 90 13.70 2.12 4.95
C GLY A 90 13.91 3.62 4.77
N GLU A 91 15.02 3.98 4.14
CA GLU A 91 15.27 5.38 3.79
C GLU A 91 14.16 5.88 2.86
N ASN A 92 13.54 7.01 3.21
CA ASN A 92 12.45 7.64 2.46
C ASN A 92 11.29 6.68 2.14
N ALA A 93 10.98 5.73 3.04
CA ALA A 93 10.03 4.65 2.80
C ALA A 93 8.68 5.12 2.20
N TRP A 94 8.07 6.15 2.80
CA TRP A 94 6.82 6.69 2.27
C TRP A 94 6.96 7.31 0.88
N GLN A 95 8.02 8.09 0.64
CA GLN A 95 8.25 8.72 -0.66
C GLN A 95 8.42 7.66 -1.76
N ARG A 96 9.09 6.55 -1.46
CA ARG A 96 9.29 5.43 -2.39
C ARG A 96 7.98 4.75 -2.79
N VAL A 97 7.07 4.58 -1.83
CA VAL A 97 5.71 4.08 -2.07
C VAL A 97 4.89 5.07 -2.89
N ALA A 98 4.91 6.36 -2.54
CA ALA A 98 4.21 7.40 -3.29
C ALA A 98 4.73 7.51 -4.74
N GLU A 99 6.04 7.39 -4.95
CA GLU A 99 6.66 7.39 -6.28
C GLU A 99 6.25 6.16 -7.10
N ALA A 100 6.21 4.98 -6.47
CA ALA A 100 5.72 3.76 -7.13
C ALA A 100 4.26 3.92 -7.58
N ALA A 101 3.40 4.46 -6.71
CA ALA A 101 2.00 4.72 -7.02
C ALA A 101 1.84 5.75 -8.15
N ASP A 102 2.57 6.87 -8.15
CA ASP A 102 2.52 7.86 -9.24
C ASP A 102 2.97 7.26 -10.58
N LYS A 103 4.10 6.54 -10.60
CA LYS A 103 4.58 5.86 -11.82
C LYS A 103 3.54 4.88 -12.34
N LEU A 104 3.03 4.03 -11.45
CA LEU A 104 2.06 3.00 -11.81
C LEU A 104 0.75 3.59 -12.32
N SER A 105 0.24 4.65 -11.67
CA SER A 105 -0.98 5.37 -12.08
C SER A 105 -0.89 5.89 -13.51
N ARG A 106 0.28 6.41 -13.91
CA ARG A 106 0.52 6.93 -15.26
C ARG A 106 0.60 5.81 -16.30
N LYS A 107 1.22 4.69 -15.96
CA LYS A 107 1.31 3.51 -16.86
C LYS A 107 -0.05 2.86 -17.09
N MET A 108 -0.87 2.82 -16.04
CA MET A 108 -2.21 2.24 -16.07
C MET A 108 -3.28 3.21 -16.58
N ASN A 109 -2.97 4.51 -16.67
CA ASN A 109 -3.95 5.56 -16.90
C ASN A 109 -5.12 5.49 -15.88
N GLU A 110 -4.75 5.25 -14.62
CA GLU A 110 -5.66 5.07 -13.49
C GLU A 110 -5.45 6.12 -12.40
N SER A 111 -6.36 6.17 -11.43
CA SER A 111 -6.24 7.10 -10.30
C SER A 111 -5.02 6.76 -9.43
N TYR A 112 -4.22 7.79 -9.10
CA TYR A 112 -3.11 7.69 -8.16
C TYR A 112 -3.49 6.96 -6.85
N THR A 113 -4.62 7.33 -6.25
CA THR A 113 -5.05 6.75 -4.97
C THR A 113 -5.50 5.30 -5.13
N LEU A 114 -6.05 4.91 -6.29
CA LEU A 114 -6.38 3.51 -6.58
C LEU A 114 -5.10 2.66 -6.65
N THR A 115 -4.10 3.13 -7.39
CA THR A 115 -2.80 2.44 -7.47
C THR A 115 -2.06 2.43 -6.14
N LEU A 116 -2.18 3.49 -5.34
CA LEU A 116 -1.62 3.55 -4.00
C LEU A 116 -2.28 2.52 -3.09
N SER A 117 -3.62 2.45 -3.07
CA SER A 117 -4.36 1.45 -2.30
C SER A 117 -3.95 0.03 -2.68
N ALA A 118 -3.85 -0.26 -3.98
CA ALA A 118 -3.40 -1.56 -4.46
C ALA A 118 -1.97 -1.91 -4.03
N ILE A 119 -1.04 -0.96 -4.09
CA ILE A 119 0.33 -1.17 -3.59
C ILE A 119 0.32 -1.46 -2.09
N ILE A 120 -0.43 -0.69 -1.29
CA ILE A 120 -0.51 -0.89 0.16
C ILE A 120 -1.11 -2.26 0.52
N HIS A 121 -2.12 -2.71 -0.22
CA HIS A 121 -2.68 -4.06 -0.11
C HIS A 121 -1.67 -5.14 -0.50
N ALA A 122 -0.93 -4.95 -1.59
CA ALA A 122 0.11 -5.88 -2.00
C ALA A 122 1.21 -5.99 -0.93
N LEU A 123 1.65 -4.87 -0.36
CA LEU A 123 2.61 -4.85 0.75
C LEU A 123 2.06 -5.53 2.01
N GLN A 124 0.76 -5.41 2.28
CA GLN A 124 0.11 -6.10 3.39
C GLN A 124 0.05 -7.62 3.16
N GLY A 125 -0.16 -8.07 1.92
CA GLY A 125 -0.18 -9.48 1.53
C GLY A 125 1.17 -10.19 1.70
N ILE A 126 2.28 -9.49 1.43
CA ILE A 126 3.64 -10.02 1.64
C ILE A 126 3.91 -10.34 3.13
N ILE A 127 3.26 -9.63 4.06
CA ILE A 127 3.48 -9.82 5.49
C ILE A 127 2.82 -11.14 5.93
N THR A 128 3.63 -12.20 5.94
CA THR A 128 3.30 -13.50 6.52
C THR A 128 3.16 -13.32 8.05
N GLY A 129 2.06 -13.76 8.63
CA GLY A 129 1.62 -13.36 9.98
C GLY A 129 2.44 -13.93 11.16
N GLU A 130 3.72 -14.21 11.01
CA GLU A 130 4.59 -14.61 12.12
C GLU A 130 5.10 -13.36 12.87
N GLU A 131 4.82 -13.29 14.19
CA GLU A 131 4.85 -12.07 15.02
C GLU A 131 6.22 -11.36 15.13
N GLU A 132 7.29 -11.87 14.52
CA GLU A 132 8.64 -11.29 14.57
C GLU A 132 9.40 -11.29 13.23
N GLU A 133 8.80 -11.78 12.13
CA GLU A 133 9.49 -11.79 10.84
C GLU A 133 9.47 -10.41 10.18
N VAL A 134 10.65 -9.96 9.77
CA VAL A 134 10.84 -8.75 8.97
C VAL A 134 11.07 -9.18 7.55
N GLU A 135 10.08 -8.95 6.70
CA GLU A 135 10.15 -9.30 5.28
C GLU A 135 10.83 -8.15 4.51
N GLU A 136 11.87 -8.45 3.74
CA GLU A 136 12.54 -7.47 2.88
C GLU A 136 12.11 -7.68 1.44
N ILE A 137 11.70 -6.60 0.77
CA ILE A 137 11.35 -6.65 -0.67
C ILE A 137 12.65 -6.76 -1.46
N THR A 138 13.07 -7.98 -1.77
CA THR A 138 14.29 -8.25 -2.53
C THR A 138 14.10 -8.11 -4.04
N ASP A 139 12.88 -8.35 -4.54
CA ASP A 139 12.52 -8.29 -5.95
C ASP A 139 11.15 -7.62 -6.10
N PRO A 140 10.98 -6.63 -7.01
CA PRO A 140 9.65 -6.07 -7.32
C PRO A 140 8.60 -7.12 -7.68
N ASP A 141 9.02 -8.28 -8.21
CA ASP A 141 8.13 -9.38 -8.58
C ASP A 141 7.30 -9.88 -7.38
N GLN A 142 7.85 -9.84 -6.16
CA GLN A 142 7.13 -10.17 -4.92
C GLN A 142 5.90 -9.27 -4.71
N VAL A 143 6.00 -7.99 -5.11
CA VAL A 143 4.90 -7.04 -5.02
C VAL A 143 3.92 -7.24 -6.19
N ILE A 144 4.42 -7.59 -7.39
CA ILE A 144 3.58 -7.84 -8.56
C ILE A 144 2.64 -9.03 -8.32
N GLU A 145 3.14 -10.12 -7.74
CA GLU A 145 2.36 -11.32 -7.44
C GLU A 145 1.15 -11.00 -6.54
N GLU A 146 1.36 -10.23 -5.48
CA GLU A 146 0.28 -9.76 -4.61
C GLU A 146 -0.62 -8.74 -5.32
N LEU A 147 -0.05 -7.81 -6.08
CA LEU A 147 -0.82 -6.78 -6.80
C LEU A 147 -1.80 -7.39 -7.82
N LEU A 148 -1.40 -8.46 -8.52
CA LEU A 148 -2.25 -9.21 -9.44
C LEU A 148 -3.42 -9.91 -8.73
N THR A 149 -3.23 -10.28 -7.46
CA THR A 149 -4.28 -10.88 -6.63
C THR A 149 -5.37 -9.86 -6.26
N TRP A 150 -4.98 -8.60 -6.05
CA TRP A 150 -5.89 -7.52 -5.64
C TRP A 150 -6.58 -6.78 -6.79
N LEU A 151 -6.01 -6.81 -8.00
CA LEU A 151 -6.52 -6.06 -9.16
C LEU A 151 -7.00 -6.89 -10.38
N PRO A 152 -7.40 -8.17 -10.26
CA PRO A 152 -7.64 -9.02 -11.44
C PRO A 152 -8.81 -8.54 -12.32
N GLU A 153 -9.77 -7.83 -11.75
CA GLU A 153 -10.92 -7.28 -12.50
C GLU A 153 -10.58 -5.99 -13.26
N TYR A 154 -9.49 -5.31 -12.88
CA TYR A 154 -9.12 -3.99 -13.39
C TYR A 154 -7.87 -4.02 -14.27
N ILE A 155 -6.97 -4.99 -14.08
CA ILE A 155 -5.64 -4.97 -14.71
C ILE A 155 -5.31 -6.30 -15.35
N ALA A 156 -5.02 -6.25 -16.65
CA ALA A 156 -4.40 -7.32 -17.41
C ALA A 156 -2.92 -6.95 -17.62
N VAL A 157 -2.02 -7.67 -16.94
CA VAL A 157 -0.59 -7.55 -17.21
C VAL A 157 -0.23 -8.47 -18.38
N VAL A 158 0.39 -7.89 -19.41
CA VAL A 158 0.78 -8.60 -20.63
C VAL A 158 2.30 -8.63 -20.77
N GLU A 159 2.82 -9.67 -21.44
CA GLU A 159 4.23 -9.77 -21.84
C GLU A 159 4.67 -8.60 -22.75
#